data_AF-A0A8C5C7A1-F1
#
_entry.id   AF-A0A8C5C7A1-F1
#
_cell.length_a   1.000
_cell.length_b   1.000
_cell.length_c   1.000
_cell.angle_alpha   90.00
_cell.angle_beta   90.00
_cell.angle_gamma   90.00
#
_symmetry.space_group_name_H-M   'P 1'
#
loop_
_entity.id
_entity.type
_entity.pdbx_description
1 polymer ?
#
loop_
_entity_poly.entity_id
_entity_poly.type
_entity_poly.pdbx_seq_one_letter_code
_entity_poly.pdbx_strand_id
1 'polypeptide(L)'
;MASANTSWSEENFSCPICLDVFSSPVSTPCGHNFCRTCINKFWDEQVQCKCPICNKMFDTRPDPQVNIFETLNMEMKKLRDDAELKRVQQYEVDVTLDPDTAHPKLFLSEDGKQVHDGGVRKELPDNPKRFTWFTCAVLTRQSFSSGRFYFEVQVKDKTVWGLGVARESIDKTRWTRWTPETGYWTLDYNKDKLVFNDNPDVRLPLRARLQKVGVFVDYDEGLLSFYDVEARVHIYSATGCAFTEPLYPILYPGLCEGGTNSAPLIISHVNQTD
;
A
#
# COMPACT_ATOMS: atom_id res chain seq x y z
N MET A 1 -5.69 14.42 12.32
CA MET A 1 -4.30 14.36 12.85
C MET A 1 -4.01 12.95 13.33
N ALA A 2 -3.85 12.01 12.39
CA ALA A 2 -3.10 10.80 12.68
C ALA A 2 -1.66 11.28 12.92
N SER A 3 -1.20 11.24 14.17
CA SER A 3 0.19 11.52 14.46
C SER A 3 0.94 10.24 14.11
N ALA A 4 1.85 10.29 13.14
CA ALA A 4 2.86 9.26 12.98
C ALA A 4 3.72 9.26 14.24
N ASN A 5 3.32 8.51 15.28
CA ASN A 5 4.11 8.39 16.48
C ASN A 5 5.17 7.32 16.22
N THR A 6 6.36 7.81 15.90
CA THR A 6 7.61 7.07 15.72
C THR A 6 8.12 6.53 17.04
N SER A 7 7.50 5.46 17.51
CA SER A 7 8.20 4.39 18.22
C SER A 7 7.92 3.20 17.32
N TRP A 8 8.84 2.71 16.50
CA TRP A 8 10.16 2.14 16.80
C TRP A 8 11.07 2.38 15.58
N SER A 9 12.26 2.95 15.80
CA SER A 9 13.35 3.19 14.82
C SER A 9 12.94 3.12 13.34
N GLU A 10 12.80 4.26 12.67
CA GLU A 10 12.85 4.34 11.21
C GLU A 10 14.22 3.86 10.73
N GLU A 11 14.39 2.54 10.65
CA GLU A 11 15.44 1.91 9.88
C GLU A 11 15.08 2.18 8.42
N ASN A 12 15.58 3.30 7.90
CA ASN A 12 15.42 3.70 6.51
C ASN A 12 16.29 2.78 5.63
N PHE A 13 15.79 1.59 5.35
CA PHE A 13 16.36 0.61 4.42
C PHE A 13 16.28 1.02 2.95
N SER A 14 16.23 2.33 2.67
CA SER A 14 16.03 2.89 1.35
C SER A 14 17.33 3.49 0.81
N CYS A 15 17.65 3.16 -0.44
CA CYS A 15 18.73 3.77 -1.17
C CYS A 15 18.38 5.21 -1.58
N PRO A 16 19.20 6.21 -1.25
CA PRO A 16 18.91 7.62 -1.56
C PRO A 16 19.06 7.97 -3.06
N ILE A 17 19.60 7.06 -3.87
CA ILE A 17 19.75 7.26 -5.32
C ILE A 17 18.48 6.83 -6.06
N CYS A 18 18.00 5.61 -5.81
CA CYS A 18 16.81 5.08 -6.47
C CYS A 18 15.51 5.29 -5.68
N LEU A 19 15.62 5.73 -4.41
CA LEU A 19 14.52 5.92 -3.47
C LEU A 19 13.71 4.64 -3.21
N ASP A 20 14.37 3.50 -3.36
CA ASP A 20 13.79 2.16 -3.20
C ASP A 20 14.56 1.39 -2.11
N VAL A 21 13.99 0.29 -1.60
CA VAL A 21 14.64 -0.60 -0.63
C VAL A 21 15.99 -1.08 -1.17
N PHE A 22 16.99 -1.19 -0.29
CA PHE A 22 18.33 -1.61 -0.69
C PHE A 22 18.31 -2.96 -1.42
N SER A 23 18.94 -2.99 -2.59
CA SER A 23 19.30 -4.22 -3.29
C SER A 23 20.81 -4.37 -3.24
N SER A 24 21.28 -5.42 -2.54
CA SER A 24 22.69 -5.61 -2.21
C SER A 24 23.31 -4.35 -1.59
N PRO A 25 22.93 -3.99 -0.34
CA PRO A 25 23.43 -2.79 0.32
C PRO A 25 24.95 -2.83 0.42
N VAL A 26 25.60 -1.72 0.06
CA VAL A 26 27.04 -1.53 0.20
C VAL A 26 27.32 -0.22 0.91
N SER A 27 28.43 -0.16 1.64
CA SER A 27 28.87 1.05 2.31
C SER A 27 30.03 1.70 1.56
N THR A 28 29.96 3.01 1.40
CA THR A 28 31.12 3.82 1.01
C THR A 28 32.10 3.98 2.19
N PRO A 29 33.38 4.32 1.96
CA PRO A 29 34.34 4.56 3.05
C PRO A 29 33.96 5.67 4.04
N CYS A 30 32.98 6.52 3.68
CA CYS A 30 32.41 7.52 4.57
C CYS A 30 31.21 7.03 5.39
N GLY A 31 30.83 5.76 5.30
CA GLY A 31 29.78 5.13 6.10
C GLY A 31 28.36 5.18 5.50
N HIS A 32 28.15 5.88 4.38
CA HIS A 32 26.84 5.96 3.74
C HIS A 32 26.53 4.73 2.89
N ASN A 33 25.28 4.28 2.94
CA ASN A 33 24.77 3.05 2.32
C ASN A 33 24.01 3.33 1.01
N PHE A 34 24.19 2.45 0.02
CA PHE A 34 23.54 2.51 -1.29
C PHE A 34 23.31 1.10 -1.83
N CYS A 35 22.41 0.93 -2.81
CA CYS A 35 22.41 -0.28 -3.64
C CYS A 35 23.74 -0.38 -4.40
N ARG A 36 24.35 -1.57 -4.46
CA ARG A 36 25.61 -1.79 -5.20
C ARG A 36 25.55 -1.25 -6.63
N THR A 37 24.45 -1.49 -7.33
CA THR A 37 24.25 -1.03 -8.72
C THR A 37 24.13 0.49 -8.81
N CYS A 38 23.40 1.12 -7.88
CA CYS A 38 23.16 2.56 -7.89
C CYS A 38 24.44 3.37 -7.67
N ILE A 39 25.25 3.00 -6.68
CA ILE A 39 26.49 3.74 -6.40
C ILE A 39 27.54 3.54 -7.51
N ASN A 40 27.63 2.33 -8.07
CA ASN A 40 28.53 2.06 -9.18
C ASN A 40 28.16 2.89 -10.41
N LYS A 41 26.88 2.89 -10.80
CA LYS A 41 26.40 3.70 -11.92
C LYS A 41 26.66 5.19 -11.70
N PHE A 42 26.43 5.70 -10.49
CA PHE A 42 26.73 7.10 -10.16
C PHE A 42 28.21 7.45 -10.32
N TRP A 43 29.13 6.54 -9.98
CA TRP A 43 30.56 6.73 -10.19
C TRP A 43 31.00 6.57 -11.65
N ASP A 44 30.34 5.70 -12.42
CA ASP A 44 30.63 5.52 -13.85
C ASP A 44 30.35 6.79 -14.67
N GLU A 45 29.40 7.61 -14.23
CA GLU A 45 28.98 8.85 -14.90
C GLU A 45 29.83 10.08 -14.49
N GLN A 46 30.80 9.94 -13.58
CA GLN A 46 31.58 11.05 -13.04
C GLN A 46 33.09 10.91 -13.23
N VAL A 47 33.76 12.05 -13.42
CA VAL A 47 35.23 12.11 -13.55
C VAL A 47 35.92 11.78 -12.21
N GLN A 48 35.33 12.14 -11.09
CA GLN A 48 35.84 11.87 -9.75
C GLN A 48 34.78 11.19 -8.90
N CYS A 49 35.17 10.12 -8.21
CA CYS A 49 34.29 9.37 -7.31
C CYS A 49 34.02 10.20 -6.05
N LYS A 50 32.75 10.50 -5.79
CA LYS A 50 32.31 11.17 -4.54
C LYS A 50 31.11 10.48 -3.93
N CYS A 51 30.88 10.69 -2.65
CA CYS A 51 29.67 10.23 -1.98
C CYS A 51 28.45 11.10 -2.36
N PRO A 52 27.33 10.51 -2.84
CA PRO A 52 26.10 11.26 -3.14
C PRO A 52 25.47 12.00 -1.95
N ILE A 53 25.71 11.54 -0.71
CA ILE A 53 25.08 12.11 0.49
C ILE A 53 25.93 13.23 1.11
N CYS A 54 27.20 12.96 1.39
CA CYS A 54 28.08 13.92 2.09
C CYS A 54 29.09 14.64 1.19
N ASN A 55 29.09 14.36 -0.12
CA ASN A 55 30.03 14.91 -1.10
C ASN A 55 31.52 14.64 -0.81
N LYS A 56 31.86 13.73 0.11
CA LYS A 56 33.26 13.33 0.34
C LYS A 56 33.86 12.77 -0.95
N MET A 57 34.98 13.34 -1.37
CA MET A 57 35.75 12.92 -2.54
C MET A 57 36.63 11.71 -2.20
N PHE A 58 36.84 10.84 -3.18
CA PHE A 58 37.74 9.70 -3.08
C PHE A 58 38.82 9.80 -4.18
N ASP A 59 40.10 9.67 -3.80
CA ASP A 59 41.23 9.81 -4.73
C ASP A 59 41.27 8.68 -5.77
N THR A 60 40.81 7.50 -5.39
CA THR A 60 40.61 6.34 -6.27
C THR A 60 39.19 5.81 -6.11
N ARG A 61 38.70 5.10 -7.12
CA ARG A 61 37.37 4.46 -7.06
C ARG A 61 37.37 3.41 -5.93
N PRO A 62 36.55 3.57 -4.89
CA PRO A 62 36.42 2.55 -3.85
C PRO A 62 35.76 1.29 -4.42
N ASP A 63 36.14 0.12 -3.92
CA ASP A 63 35.33 -1.10 -4.06
C ASP A 63 34.40 -1.21 -2.84
N PRO A 64 33.11 -0.89 -3.00
CA PRO A 64 32.21 -0.83 -1.86
C PRO A 64 31.83 -2.26 -1.45
N GLN A 65 32.21 -2.60 -0.22
CA GLN A 65 31.92 -3.90 0.37
C GLN A 65 30.44 -4.01 0.74
N VAL A 66 29.90 -5.23 0.64
CA VAL A 66 28.52 -5.52 1.09
C VAL A 66 28.41 -5.19 2.58
N ASN A 67 27.39 -4.42 2.93
CA ASN A 67 27.10 -4.12 4.32
C ASN A 67 26.33 -5.31 4.92
N ILE A 68 27.07 -6.21 5.55
CA ILE A 68 26.52 -7.42 6.19
C ILE A 68 25.58 -7.03 7.34
N PHE A 69 25.91 -5.97 8.09
CA PHE A 69 25.07 -5.49 9.18
C PHE A 69 23.70 -5.02 8.67
N GLU A 70 23.68 -4.23 7.59
CA GLU A 70 22.44 -3.79 6.96
C GLU A 70 21.62 -4.97 6.42
N THR A 71 22.29 -5.93 5.78
CA THR A 71 21.65 -7.16 5.28
C THR A 71 20.97 -7.94 6.41
N LEU A 72 21.67 -8.14 7.54
CA LEU A 72 21.12 -8.85 8.70
C LEU A 72 19.93 -8.10 9.33
N ASN A 73 19.98 -6.77 9.42
CA ASN A 73 18.87 -5.98 9.95
C ASN A 73 17.63 -6.09 9.06
N MET A 74 17.80 -6.03 7.73
CA MET A 74 16.71 -6.23 6.78
C MET A 74 16.08 -7.62 6.92
N GLU A 75 16.89 -8.66 7.13
CA GLU A 75 16.44 -10.04 7.28
C GLU A 75 15.71 -10.26 8.62
N MET A 76 16.23 -9.68 9.72
CA MET A 76 15.56 -9.66 11.02
C MET A 76 14.22 -8.92 10.98
N LYS A 77 14.16 -7.77 10.29
CA LYS A 77 12.90 -7.05 10.07
C LYS A 77 11.90 -7.92 9.30
N LYS A 78 12.33 -8.58 8.23
CA LYS A 78 11.46 -9.47 7.45
C LYS A 78 10.88 -10.61 8.30
N LEU A 79 11.67 -11.22 9.19
CA LEU A 79 11.19 -12.25 10.12
C LEU A 79 10.14 -11.71 11.10
N ARG A 80 10.35 -10.49 11.59
CA ARG A 80 9.39 -9.81 12.48
C ARG A 80 8.09 -9.51 11.74
N ASP A 81 8.18 -8.94 10.55
CA ASP A 81 7.01 -8.60 9.74
C ASP A 81 6.22 -9.87 9.37
N ASP A 82 6.90 -10.98 9.07
CA ASP A 82 6.25 -12.26 8.80
C ASP A 82 5.47 -12.77 10.02
N ALA A 83 6.10 -12.76 11.21
CA ALA A 83 5.43 -13.15 12.44
C ALA A 83 4.20 -12.27 12.74
N GLU A 84 4.32 -10.96 12.51
CA GLU A 84 3.20 -10.02 12.67
C GLU A 84 2.09 -10.26 11.64
N LEU A 85 2.43 -10.55 10.38
CA LEU A 85 1.46 -10.90 9.34
C LEU A 85 0.66 -12.16 9.72
N LYS A 86 1.36 -13.23 10.14
CA LYS A 86 0.71 -14.45 10.65
C LYS A 86 -0.23 -14.15 11.81
N ARG A 87 0.18 -13.25 12.72
CA ARG A 87 -0.64 -12.84 13.87
C ARG A 87 -1.88 -12.08 13.42
N VAL A 88 -1.80 -11.16 12.47
CA VAL A 88 -2.99 -10.37 12.06
C VAL A 88 -3.94 -11.17 11.17
N GLN A 89 -3.44 -12.15 10.42
CA GLN A 89 -4.24 -13.06 9.60
C GLN A 89 -5.26 -13.87 10.41
N GLN A 90 -5.05 -14.08 11.72
CA GLN A 90 -6.03 -14.74 12.58
C GLN A 90 -7.36 -13.96 12.73
N TYR A 91 -7.36 -12.66 12.39
CA TYR A 91 -8.53 -11.80 12.43
C TYR A 91 -9.24 -11.70 11.07
N GLU A 92 -9.00 -12.66 10.17
CA GLU A 92 -9.65 -12.70 8.86
C GLU A 92 -11.17 -12.58 8.98
N VAL A 93 -11.75 -11.73 8.13
CA VAL A 93 -13.19 -11.58 7.99
C VAL A 93 -13.64 -11.87 6.57
N ASP A 94 -14.77 -12.55 6.44
CA ASP A 94 -15.39 -12.80 5.15
C ASP A 94 -16.25 -11.62 4.72
N VAL A 95 -15.74 -10.83 3.75
CA VAL A 95 -16.43 -9.63 3.24
C VAL A 95 -16.82 -9.76 1.77
N THR A 96 -17.94 -9.18 1.39
CA THR A 96 -18.46 -9.19 0.02
C THR A 96 -18.83 -7.78 -0.43
N LEU A 97 -18.63 -7.50 -1.72
CA LEU A 97 -18.90 -6.21 -2.33
C LEU A 97 -20.40 -5.94 -2.42
N ASP A 98 -20.79 -4.69 -2.13
CA ASP A 98 -22.18 -4.26 -2.18
C ASP A 98 -22.53 -3.63 -3.55
N PRO A 99 -23.32 -4.30 -4.40
CA PRO A 99 -23.75 -3.78 -5.70
C PRO A 99 -24.54 -2.46 -5.61
N ASP A 100 -25.16 -2.17 -4.46
CA ASP A 100 -25.90 -0.93 -4.25
C ASP A 100 -24.97 0.28 -4.11
N THR A 101 -23.74 0.07 -3.66
CA THR A 101 -22.74 1.13 -3.54
C THR A 101 -21.90 1.29 -4.81
N ALA A 102 -21.74 0.22 -5.59
CA ALA A 102 -20.84 0.18 -6.73
C ALA A 102 -21.13 1.25 -7.79
N HIS A 103 -20.09 1.97 -8.21
CA HIS A 103 -20.19 2.94 -9.29
C HIS A 103 -20.71 2.26 -10.60
N PRO A 104 -21.55 2.92 -11.43
CA PRO A 104 -22.19 2.26 -12.58
C PRO A 104 -21.25 1.74 -13.68
N LYS A 105 -19.96 2.09 -13.65
CA LYS A 105 -18.94 1.51 -14.55
C LYS A 105 -18.35 0.18 -14.04
N LEU A 106 -18.58 -0.15 -12.78
CA LEU A 106 -17.99 -1.32 -12.14
C LEU A 106 -18.82 -2.58 -12.41
N PHE A 107 -18.12 -3.68 -12.65
CA PHE A 107 -18.68 -5.02 -12.74
C PHE A 107 -18.22 -5.82 -11.54
N LEU A 108 -19.17 -6.48 -10.89
CA LEU A 108 -18.95 -7.35 -9.75
C LEU A 108 -19.17 -8.80 -10.17
N SER A 109 -18.37 -9.72 -9.63
CA SER A 109 -18.63 -11.16 -9.76
C SER A 109 -19.87 -11.57 -8.96
N GLU A 110 -20.44 -12.72 -9.32
CA GLU A 110 -21.64 -13.27 -8.68
C GLU A 110 -21.45 -13.56 -7.18
N ASP A 111 -20.25 -14.02 -6.79
CA ASP A 111 -19.86 -14.25 -5.40
C ASP A 111 -19.57 -12.94 -4.61
N GLY A 112 -19.60 -11.78 -5.28
CA GLY A 112 -19.30 -10.49 -4.69
C GLY A 112 -17.84 -10.32 -4.26
N LYS A 113 -16.90 -11.12 -4.79
CA LYS A 113 -15.47 -11.07 -4.42
C LYS A 113 -14.61 -10.27 -5.38
N GLN A 114 -15.04 -10.07 -6.62
CA GLN A 114 -14.26 -9.44 -7.66
C GLN A 114 -14.88 -8.13 -8.13
N VAL A 115 -14.03 -7.15 -8.45
CA VAL A 115 -14.45 -5.91 -9.09
C VAL A 115 -13.46 -5.42 -10.13
N HIS A 116 -13.97 -5.01 -11.29
CA HIS A 116 -13.20 -4.32 -12.31
C HIS A 116 -14.01 -3.21 -12.97
N ASP A 117 -13.32 -2.26 -13.61
CA ASP A 117 -13.94 -1.24 -14.47
C ASP A 117 -14.23 -1.86 -15.85
N GLY A 118 -15.49 -1.80 -16.27
CA GLY A 118 -15.89 -2.25 -17.62
C GLY A 118 -15.71 -1.20 -18.71
N GLY A 119 -15.25 0.00 -18.38
CA GLY A 119 -15.03 1.12 -19.32
C GLY A 119 -16.30 1.82 -19.79
N VAL A 120 -17.44 1.12 -19.75
CA VAL A 120 -18.76 1.64 -20.14
C VAL A 120 -19.63 1.86 -18.90
N ARG A 121 -20.31 3.01 -18.83
CA ARG A 121 -21.24 3.32 -17.75
C ARG A 121 -22.58 2.64 -18.02
N LYS A 122 -23.05 1.82 -17.09
CA LYS A 122 -24.37 1.19 -17.14
C LYS A 122 -25.47 2.18 -16.73
N GLU A 123 -26.65 2.05 -17.33
CA GLU A 123 -27.86 2.69 -16.84
C GLU A 123 -28.40 1.86 -15.68
N LEU A 124 -28.43 2.45 -14.48
CA LEU A 124 -28.92 1.83 -13.26
C LEU A 124 -29.96 2.74 -12.61
N PRO A 125 -30.94 2.19 -11.87
CA PRO A 125 -31.84 2.99 -11.06
C PRO A 125 -31.06 3.88 -10.08
N ASP A 126 -31.63 5.04 -9.77
CA ASP A 126 -31.06 5.92 -8.77
C ASP A 126 -31.01 5.21 -7.41
N ASN A 127 -29.88 5.32 -6.74
CA ASN A 127 -29.67 4.72 -5.42
C ASN A 127 -28.76 5.66 -4.61
N PRO A 128 -29.24 6.23 -3.49
CA PRO A 128 -28.48 7.19 -2.70
C PRO A 128 -27.22 6.59 -2.06
N LYS A 129 -27.10 5.27 -1.98
CA LYS A 129 -25.88 4.58 -1.51
C LYS A 129 -24.79 4.50 -2.57
N ARG A 130 -25.10 4.77 -3.84
CA ARG A 130 -24.23 4.52 -4.99
C ARG A 130 -23.19 5.62 -5.17
N PHE A 131 -21.97 5.24 -5.53
CA PHE A 131 -21.00 6.19 -6.08
C PHE A 131 -21.43 6.65 -7.49
N THR A 132 -21.62 7.95 -7.72
CA THR A 132 -22.24 8.43 -8.98
C THR A 132 -21.32 9.26 -9.89
N TRP A 133 -20.24 9.85 -9.35
CA TRP A 133 -19.46 10.90 -10.01
C TRP A 133 -18.11 10.42 -10.61
N PHE A 134 -16.96 10.81 -10.03
CA PHE A 134 -15.61 10.49 -10.53
C PHE A 134 -15.01 9.28 -9.80
N THR A 135 -15.53 8.95 -8.62
CA THR A 135 -15.01 7.90 -7.77
C THR A 135 -15.57 6.56 -8.23
N CYS A 136 -14.83 5.84 -9.08
CA CYS A 136 -15.21 4.50 -9.52
C CYS A 136 -14.93 3.44 -8.42
N ALA A 137 -15.51 3.61 -7.24
CA ALA A 137 -15.30 2.73 -6.09
C ALA A 137 -16.55 1.89 -5.74
N VAL A 138 -16.35 0.95 -4.83
CA VAL A 138 -17.39 0.10 -4.23
C VAL A 138 -17.05 -0.16 -2.76
N LEU A 139 -18.05 -0.22 -1.90
CA LEU A 139 -17.93 -0.64 -0.50
C LEU A 139 -18.33 -2.11 -0.37
N THR A 140 -17.89 -2.73 0.71
CA THR A 140 -18.42 -4.03 1.15
C THR A 140 -19.78 -3.88 1.83
N ARG A 141 -20.50 -5.00 1.97
CA ARG A 141 -21.78 -5.07 2.70
C ARG A 141 -21.57 -5.01 4.22
N GLN A 142 -20.51 -5.67 4.69
CA GLN A 142 -20.12 -5.75 6.08
C GLN A 142 -19.47 -4.44 6.51
N SER A 143 -19.71 -4.06 7.77
CA SER A 143 -19.01 -2.95 8.41
C SER A 143 -18.58 -3.34 9.82
N PHE A 144 -17.60 -2.61 10.34
CA PHE A 144 -16.97 -2.91 11.62
C PHE A 144 -16.89 -1.63 12.45
N SER A 145 -17.40 -1.68 13.67
CA SER A 145 -17.48 -0.54 14.59
C SER A 145 -16.73 -0.76 15.90
N SER A 146 -15.99 -1.87 16.03
CA SER A 146 -15.14 -2.21 17.18
C SER A 146 -14.25 -3.40 16.84
N GLY A 147 -13.26 -3.67 17.69
CA GLY A 147 -12.41 -4.85 17.59
C GLY A 147 -11.44 -4.83 16.41
N ARG A 148 -11.01 -6.03 16.01
CA ARG A 148 -9.98 -6.24 15.00
C ARG A 148 -10.52 -7.02 13.82
N PHE A 149 -10.11 -6.62 12.62
CA PHE A 149 -10.44 -7.36 11.40
C PHE A 149 -9.33 -7.27 10.36
N TYR A 150 -9.26 -8.29 9.51
CA TYR A 150 -8.27 -8.43 8.46
C TYR A 150 -8.91 -8.93 7.17
N PHE A 151 -8.50 -8.39 6.02
CA PHE A 151 -8.90 -8.90 4.70
C PHE A 151 -7.76 -8.76 3.69
N GLU A 152 -7.76 -9.64 2.67
CA GLU A 152 -6.75 -9.62 1.61
C GLU A 152 -7.37 -9.30 0.25
N VAL A 153 -6.65 -8.50 -0.54
CA VAL A 153 -7.06 -8.11 -1.88
C VAL A 153 -5.93 -8.40 -2.86
N GLN A 154 -6.20 -9.27 -3.83
CA GLN A 154 -5.33 -9.47 -4.96
C GLN A 154 -5.39 -8.25 -5.89
N VAL A 155 -4.21 -7.71 -6.19
CA VAL A 155 -3.98 -6.53 -7.07
C VAL A 155 -3.13 -6.89 -8.30
N LYS A 156 -2.88 -8.18 -8.51
CA LYS A 156 -2.06 -8.72 -9.59
C LYS A 156 -2.51 -8.21 -10.97
N ASP A 157 -1.53 -7.89 -11.82
CA ASP A 157 -1.73 -7.43 -13.21
C ASP A 157 -2.49 -6.09 -13.34
N LYS A 158 -2.53 -5.29 -12.27
CA LYS A 158 -3.09 -3.94 -12.26
C LYS A 158 -2.01 -2.86 -12.22
N THR A 159 -2.26 -1.77 -12.92
CA THR A 159 -1.36 -0.60 -12.99
C THR A 159 -1.87 0.59 -12.17
N VAL A 160 -3.17 0.61 -11.86
CA VAL A 160 -3.82 1.61 -11.01
C VAL A 160 -4.86 0.94 -10.12
N TRP A 161 -4.83 1.20 -8.82
CA TRP A 161 -5.84 0.77 -7.87
C TRP A 161 -5.73 1.55 -6.56
N GLY A 162 -6.78 1.49 -5.74
CA GLY A 162 -6.81 2.00 -4.37
C GLY A 162 -7.64 1.07 -3.50
N LEU A 163 -7.22 0.86 -2.26
CA LEU A 163 -7.94 0.01 -1.31
C LEU A 163 -7.67 0.42 0.14
N GLY A 164 -8.58 0.05 1.04
CA GLY A 164 -8.45 0.32 2.47
C GLY A 164 -9.81 0.32 3.13
N VAL A 165 -10.06 1.29 4.01
CA VAL A 165 -11.33 1.44 4.71
C VAL A 165 -11.87 2.86 4.61
N ALA A 166 -13.19 2.99 4.68
CA ALA A 166 -13.87 4.28 4.72
C ALA A 166 -14.99 4.28 5.76
N ARG A 167 -15.27 5.43 6.37
CA ARG A 167 -16.39 5.58 7.31
C ARG A 167 -17.75 5.53 6.61
N GLU A 168 -18.80 5.29 7.36
CA GLU A 168 -20.17 5.25 6.84
C GLU A 168 -20.61 6.56 6.18
N SER A 169 -20.28 7.70 6.80
CA SER A 169 -20.76 9.04 6.41
C SER A 169 -20.07 9.68 5.21
N ILE A 170 -19.20 8.96 4.49
CA ILE A 170 -18.51 9.51 3.32
C ILE A 170 -19.49 10.01 2.24
N ASP A 171 -19.14 11.10 1.57
CA ASP A 171 -19.89 11.58 0.41
C ASP A 171 -19.58 10.71 -0.82
N LYS A 172 -20.59 10.03 -1.33
CA LYS A 172 -20.51 9.12 -2.50
C LYS A 172 -20.91 9.83 -3.80
N THR A 173 -21.45 11.04 -3.70
CA THR A 173 -22.05 11.79 -4.82
C THR A 173 -21.13 12.88 -5.36
N ARG A 174 -20.23 13.41 -4.54
CA ARG A 174 -19.30 14.47 -4.93
C ARG A 174 -17.86 13.98 -4.92
N TRP A 175 -17.01 14.68 -5.67
CA TRP A 175 -15.58 14.46 -5.59
C TRP A 175 -15.06 14.98 -4.24
N THR A 176 -14.39 14.11 -3.51
CA THR A 176 -13.74 14.42 -2.25
C THR A 176 -12.34 13.82 -2.29
N ARG A 177 -11.33 14.57 -1.84
CA ARG A 177 -9.98 14.02 -1.66
C ARG A 177 -10.04 12.91 -0.61
N TRP A 178 -9.52 11.73 -0.92
CA TRP A 178 -9.43 10.63 0.03
C TRP A 178 -8.31 10.93 1.02
N THR A 179 -8.65 11.08 2.30
CA THR A 179 -7.73 11.34 3.42
C THR A 179 -8.41 10.90 4.73
N PRO A 180 -7.67 10.65 5.81
CA PRO A 180 -8.26 10.36 7.11
C PRO A 180 -9.26 11.44 7.56
N GLU A 181 -8.97 12.72 7.31
CA GLU A 181 -9.86 13.84 7.64
C GLU A 181 -11.22 13.77 6.94
N THR A 182 -11.25 13.26 5.71
CA THR A 182 -12.47 13.08 4.91
C THR A 182 -13.12 11.71 5.14
N GLY A 183 -12.51 10.86 5.98
CA GLY A 183 -13.05 9.56 6.39
C GLY A 183 -12.57 8.38 5.56
N TYR A 184 -11.43 8.51 4.89
CA TYR A 184 -10.81 7.46 4.08
C TYR A 184 -9.42 7.15 4.60
N TRP A 185 -9.11 5.87 4.76
CA TRP A 185 -7.75 5.42 5.03
C TRP A 185 -7.38 4.40 3.97
N THR A 186 -6.72 4.87 2.92
CA THR A 186 -6.49 4.08 1.71
C THR A 186 -5.05 4.12 1.25
N LEU A 187 -4.62 2.99 0.71
CA LEU A 187 -3.37 2.79 0.00
C LEU A 187 -3.67 2.78 -1.50
N ASP A 188 -3.03 3.68 -2.25
CA ASP A 188 -3.18 3.82 -3.69
C ASP A 188 -1.90 3.45 -4.42
N TYR A 189 -2.07 2.78 -5.55
CA TYR A 189 -1.02 2.47 -6.51
C TYR A 189 -1.34 3.12 -7.85
N ASN A 190 -0.39 3.85 -8.42
CA ASN A 190 -0.52 4.45 -9.74
C ASN A 190 0.81 4.45 -10.48
N LYS A 191 0.95 3.60 -11.52
CA LYS A 191 2.09 3.57 -12.44
C LYS A 191 3.43 3.69 -11.71
N ASP A 192 3.66 2.74 -10.79
CA ASP A 192 4.87 2.66 -9.98
C ASP A 192 4.97 3.77 -8.92
N LYS A 193 3.84 4.18 -8.34
CA LYS A 193 3.82 5.02 -7.13
C LYS A 193 2.86 4.40 -6.13
N LEU A 194 3.39 4.00 -4.98
CA LEU A 194 2.60 3.52 -3.85
C LEU A 194 2.51 4.63 -2.82
N VAL A 195 1.28 4.99 -2.44
CA VAL A 195 1.01 6.16 -1.60
C VAL A 195 -0.05 5.80 -0.57
N PHE A 196 0.20 6.11 0.70
CA PHE A 196 -0.88 6.22 1.67
C PHE A 196 -1.46 7.64 1.59
N ASN A 197 -2.77 7.72 1.36
CA ASN A 197 -3.45 9.00 1.17
C ASN A 197 -3.64 9.71 2.52
N ASP A 198 -2.77 10.68 2.80
CA ASP A 198 -2.82 11.56 3.96
C ASP A 198 -2.70 13.02 3.47
N ASN A 199 -2.63 13.97 4.39
CA ASN A 199 -2.43 15.38 4.06
C ASN A 199 -1.17 15.95 4.76
N PRO A 200 0.00 15.97 4.10
CA PRO A 200 0.25 15.57 2.70
C PRO A 200 0.38 14.06 2.48
N ASP A 201 0.29 13.63 1.23
CA ASP A 201 0.44 12.23 0.81
C ASP A 201 1.76 11.61 1.30
N VAL A 202 1.69 10.41 1.87
CA VAL A 202 2.87 9.65 2.32
C VAL A 202 3.31 8.70 1.21
N ARG A 203 4.44 9.00 0.58
CA ARG A 203 5.03 8.13 -0.46
C ARG A 203 5.76 6.96 0.18
N LEU A 204 5.47 5.75 -0.31
CA LEU A 204 6.02 4.51 0.21
C LEU A 204 7.01 3.89 -0.79
N PRO A 205 8.08 3.23 -0.31
CA PRO A 205 8.98 2.49 -1.18
C PRO A 205 8.21 1.44 -1.97
N LEU A 206 8.46 1.38 -3.27
CA LEU A 206 7.90 0.34 -4.12
C LEU A 206 8.50 -1.01 -3.74
N ARG A 207 7.76 -2.09 -3.98
CA ARG A 207 8.30 -3.43 -3.86
C ARG A 207 8.10 -4.13 -5.18
N ALA A 208 9.09 -4.93 -5.57
CA ALA A 208 9.00 -5.70 -6.80
C ALA A 208 7.78 -6.63 -6.72
N ARG A 209 6.79 -6.39 -7.60
CA ARG A 209 5.65 -7.29 -7.86
C ARG A 209 4.66 -7.42 -6.69
N LEU A 210 4.19 -6.30 -6.13
CA LEU A 210 3.04 -6.31 -5.22
C LEU A 210 1.82 -6.93 -5.91
N GLN A 211 1.41 -8.10 -5.45
CA GLN A 211 0.34 -8.91 -6.07
C GLN A 211 -0.87 -9.08 -5.17
N LYS A 212 -0.68 -8.95 -3.85
CA LYS A 212 -1.75 -9.08 -2.87
C LYS A 212 -1.45 -8.19 -1.66
N VAL A 213 -2.44 -7.41 -1.26
CA VAL A 213 -2.35 -6.50 -0.12
C VAL A 213 -3.25 -7.00 1.00
N GLY A 214 -2.67 -7.17 2.18
CA GLY A 214 -3.41 -7.43 3.42
C GLY A 214 -3.72 -6.13 4.11
N VAL A 215 -4.95 -5.97 4.60
CA VAL A 215 -5.41 -4.79 5.33
C VAL A 215 -5.86 -5.24 6.71
N PHE A 216 -5.17 -4.76 7.75
CA PHE A 216 -5.51 -5.01 9.15
C PHE A 216 -5.99 -3.73 9.80
N VAL A 217 -7.08 -3.82 10.55
CA VAL A 217 -7.58 -2.73 11.39
C VAL A 217 -7.71 -3.21 12.82
N ASP A 218 -7.15 -2.43 13.75
CA ASP A 218 -7.51 -2.46 15.16
C ASP A 218 -8.33 -1.20 15.44
N TYR A 219 -9.65 -1.36 15.49
CA TYR A 219 -10.59 -0.25 15.65
C TYR A 219 -10.39 0.43 17.00
N ASP A 220 -10.21 -0.37 18.05
CA ASP A 220 -10.18 0.10 19.43
C ASP A 220 -8.89 0.89 19.71
N GLU A 221 -7.78 0.50 19.09
CA GLU A 221 -6.48 1.18 19.20
C GLU A 221 -6.26 2.26 18.12
N GLY A 222 -7.20 2.45 17.18
CA GLY A 222 -7.05 3.44 16.12
C GLY A 222 -5.87 3.14 15.18
N LEU A 223 -5.65 1.87 14.85
CA LEU A 223 -4.54 1.39 14.01
C LEU A 223 -5.06 0.79 12.70
N LEU A 224 -4.44 1.18 11.59
CA LEU A 224 -4.60 0.55 10.28
C LEU A 224 -3.23 0.17 9.75
N SER A 225 -3.06 -1.07 9.31
CA SER A 225 -1.81 -1.58 8.77
C SER A 225 -2.03 -2.25 7.42
N PHE A 226 -1.08 -2.03 6.51
CA PHE A 226 -1.03 -2.65 5.19
C PHE A 226 0.17 -3.59 5.09
N TYR A 227 -0.02 -4.72 4.42
CA TYR A 227 1.01 -5.75 4.26
C TYR A 227 1.10 -6.21 2.80
N ASP A 228 2.30 -6.50 2.34
CA ASP A 228 2.52 -7.29 1.13
C ASP A 228 2.47 -8.75 1.54
N VAL A 229 1.38 -9.42 1.18
CA VAL A 229 1.10 -10.79 1.64
C VAL A 229 2.10 -11.76 1.04
N GLU A 230 2.46 -11.57 -0.22
CA GLU A 230 3.34 -12.50 -0.95
C GLU A 230 4.80 -12.33 -0.49
N ALA A 231 5.24 -11.10 -0.27
CA ALA A 231 6.57 -10.85 0.29
C ALA A 231 6.64 -11.04 1.81
N ARG A 232 5.49 -11.22 2.48
CA ARG A 232 5.32 -11.44 3.93
C ARG A 232 5.92 -10.33 4.78
N VAL A 233 5.58 -9.09 4.43
CA VAL A 233 6.26 -7.91 4.95
C VAL A 233 5.27 -6.76 5.17
N HIS A 234 5.57 -5.93 6.16
CA HIS A 234 4.79 -4.74 6.47
C HIS A 234 5.04 -3.65 5.42
N ILE A 235 3.98 -2.99 4.96
CA ILE A 235 4.07 -1.86 4.00
C ILE A 235 4.03 -0.54 4.76
N TYR A 236 2.96 -0.32 5.54
CA TYR A 236 2.69 0.96 6.21
C TYR A 236 1.67 0.79 7.34
N SER A 237 1.76 1.63 8.38
CA SER A 237 0.74 1.73 9.42
C SER A 237 0.36 3.18 9.69
N ALA A 238 -0.94 3.46 9.68
CA ALA A 238 -1.51 4.69 10.23
C ALA A 238 -1.93 4.44 11.68
N THR A 239 -1.42 5.26 12.60
CA THR A 239 -1.71 5.18 14.04
C THR A 239 -2.43 6.44 14.52
N GLY A 240 -3.14 6.34 15.64
CA GLY A 240 -3.93 7.46 16.17
C GLY A 240 -5.10 7.83 15.24
N CYS A 241 -5.61 6.86 14.48
CA CYS A 241 -6.78 7.03 13.64
C CYS A 241 -8.02 7.22 14.52
N ALA A 242 -8.75 8.32 14.31
CA ALA A 242 -9.97 8.60 15.04
C ALA A 242 -11.19 7.89 14.41
N PHE A 243 -11.29 6.58 14.62
CA PHE A 243 -12.45 5.81 14.18
C PHE A 243 -13.65 6.12 15.10
N THR A 244 -14.68 6.72 14.53
CA THR A 244 -15.87 7.22 15.26
C THR A 244 -17.19 6.70 14.71
N GLU A 245 -17.13 5.98 13.58
CA GLU A 245 -18.25 5.44 12.83
C GLU A 245 -17.90 4.02 12.36
N PRO A 246 -18.89 3.22 11.93
CA PRO A 246 -18.61 1.95 11.24
C PRO A 246 -17.70 2.16 10.04
N LEU A 247 -16.69 1.30 9.92
CA LEU A 247 -15.75 1.26 8.80
C LEU A 247 -16.17 0.17 7.81
N TYR A 248 -16.16 0.54 6.54
CA TYR A 248 -16.38 -0.34 5.41
C TYR A 248 -15.08 -0.52 4.65
N PRO A 249 -14.63 -1.76 4.39
CA PRO A 249 -13.67 -2.02 3.33
C PRO A 249 -14.13 -1.39 2.00
N ILE A 250 -13.22 -0.65 1.37
CA ILE A 250 -13.45 0.07 0.11
C ILE A 250 -12.44 -0.36 -0.94
N LEU A 251 -12.91 -0.62 -2.17
CA LEU A 251 -12.07 -0.94 -3.32
C LEU A 251 -12.30 0.05 -4.47
N TYR A 252 -11.19 0.50 -5.06
CA TYR A 252 -11.13 1.30 -6.29
C TYR A 252 -10.23 0.55 -7.30
N PRO A 253 -10.79 -0.12 -8.32
CA PRO A 253 -10.00 -0.90 -9.28
C PRO A 253 -9.21 -0.04 -10.27
N GLY A 254 -9.24 1.29 -10.17
CA GLY A 254 -8.71 2.16 -11.22
C GLY A 254 -9.57 2.16 -12.48
N LEU A 255 -9.31 3.11 -13.36
CA LEU A 255 -9.92 3.12 -14.68
C LEU A 255 -9.27 2.05 -15.57
N CYS A 256 -10.02 1.48 -16.51
CA CYS A 256 -9.53 0.44 -17.42
C CYS A 256 -8.40 0.91 -18.37
N GLU A 257 -8.21 2.23 -18.55
CA GLU A 257 -7.16 2.85 -19.39
C GLU A 257 -7.01 2.24 -20.81
N GLY A 258 -8.12 1.95 -21.49
CA GLY A 258 -8.09 1.33 -22.83
C GLY A 258 -7.68 -0.15 -22.82
N GLY A 259 -7.82 -0.83 -21.68
CA GLY A 259 -7.59 -2.26 -21.51
C GLY A 259 -6.37 -2.60 -20.65
N THR A 260 -5.45 -1.66 -20.46
CA THR A 260 -4.17 -1.88 -19.75
C THR A 260 -4.32 -2.07 -18.24
N ASN A 261 -5.47 -1.77 -17.65
CA ASN A 261 -5.79 -1.98 -16.23
C ASN A 261 -7.11 -2.75 -16.02
N SER A 262 -7.45 -3.63 -16.98
CA SER A 262 -8.72 -4.37 -17.02
C SER A 262 -8.81 -5.51 -15.99
N ALA A 263 -7.70 -5.96 -15.43
CA ALA A 263 -7.69 -7.01 -14.41
C ALA A 263 -8.49 -6.60 -13.15
N PRO A 264 -9.22 -7.54 -12.52
CA PRO A 264 -10.03 -7.25 -11.35
C PRO A 264 -9.19 -7.12 -10.08
N LEU A 265 -9.72 -6.36 -9.13
CA LEU A 265 -9.39 -6.56 -7.72
C LEU A 265 -10.20 -7.75 -7.21
N ILE A 266 -9.57 -8.63 -6.44
CA ILE A 266 -10.21 -9.86 -5.92
C ILE A 266 -10.00 -9.93 -4.42
N ILE A 267 -11.09 -9.94 -3.64
CA ILE A 267 -11.05 -10.28 -2.21
C ILE A 267 -10.77 -11.78 -2.11
N SER A 268 -9.67 -12.13 -1.45
CA SER A 268 -9.23 -13.51 -1.31
C SER A 268 -9.21 -13.96 0.15
N HIS A 269 -9.38 -15.25 0.37
CA HIS A 269 -9.18 -15.85 1.68
C HIS A 269 -7.71 -15.93 2.05
N VAL A 270 -7.43 -15.96 3.35
CA VAL A 270 -6.09 -16.25 3.84
C VAL A 270 -5.77 -17.71 3.52
N ASN A 271 -4.79 -17.92 2.64
CA ASN A 271 -4.26 -19.25 2.41
C ASN A 271 -3.44 -19.65 3.65
N GLN A 272 -4.01 -20.49 4.52
CA GLN A 272 -3.24 -21.16 5.56
C GLN A 272 -2.19 -22.04 4.86
N THR A 273 -0.97 -21.54 4.80
CA THR A 273 0.20 -22.33 4.39
C THR A 273 0.95 -22.65 5.66
N ASP A 274 0.88 -23.94 6.03
CA ASP A 274 1.61 -24.54 7.15
C ASP A 274 3.14 -24.39 7.01
#